data_AF-A0A951W574-F1
#
_entry.id   AF-A0A951W574-F1
#
_cell.length_a   1.000
_cell.length_b   1.000
_cell.length_c   1.000
_cell.angle_alpha   90.00
_cell.angle_beta   90.00
_cell.angle_gamma   90.00
#
_symmetry.space_group_name_H-M   'P 1'
#
loop_
_entity.id
_entity.type
_entity.pdbx_description
1 polymer ?
#
loop_
_entity_poly.entity_id
_entity_poly.type
_entity_poly.pdbx_seq_one_letter_code
_entity_poly.pdbx_strand_id
1 'polypeptide(L)'
;MRGWSFPVCLFLLWGAVGAVAAREEAVPGEQEGVLERARSGLRAGTEWLASGIDGWFGDRPFSDGGKVSGRVRLKTLWRQDEGFKGGLRFRARLELPNLKERSYLFVGQDNERELVTDRPEEFSREQQLLAESRREDQTFFAGLGYAVRERVDLRLGVRGGYKLYAQARYRKRWKLSEHDRLEFIETLFWTVRDRIGSTTALNYEHAWSPTLALRWRTAGTISKRTDGLAWSSALGVFKSFGDERLLAVEA
;
A
#
# COMPACT_ATOMS: atom_id res chain seq x y z
N MET A 1 13.14 29.06 41.45
CA MET A 1 11.81 28.43 41.55
C MET A 1 10.88 29.06 40.53
N ARG A 2 10.67 28.40 39.38
CA ARG A 2 9.64 28.73 38.38
C ARG A 2 9.19 27.40 37.78
N GLY A 3 7.93 27.05 38.01
CA GLY A 3 7.34 25.78 37.60
C GLY A 3 7.10 25.74 36.08
N TRP A 4 7.46 24.61 35.47
CA TRP A 4 7.00 24.24 34.14
C TRP A 4 5.79 23.31 34.29
N SER A 5 4.60 23.84 33.98
CA SER A 5 3.43 23.02 33.71
C SER A 5 3.52 22.50 32.28
N PHE A 6 3.68 21.19 32.13
CA PHE A 6 3.39 20.49 30.88
C PHE A 6 1.87 20.45 30.68
N PRO A 7 1.31 20.90 29.54
CA PRO A 7 -0.04 20.54 29.18
C PRO A 7 -0.02 19.09 28.69
N VAL A 8 -0.56 18.17 29.49
CA VAL A 8 -0.96 16.83 29.04
C VAL A 8 -2.21 17.00 28.19
N CYS A 9 -2.09 16.87 26.87
CA CYS A 9 -3.25 16.77 25.99
C CYS A 9 -3.78 15.33 26.03
N LEU A 10 -4.70 15.08 26.96
CA LEU A 10 -5.57 13.90 26.97
C LEU A 10 -6.69 14.12 25.94
N PHE A 11 -6.60 13.50 24.77
CA PHE A 11 -7.71 13.49 23.81
C PHE A 11 -8.62 12.28 24.09
N LEU A 12 -9.65 12.51 24.90
CA LEU A 12 -10.86 11.69 24.89
C LEU A 12 -11.79 12.23 23.80
N LEU A 13 -11.76 11.63 22.62
CA LEU A 13 -12.78 11.88 21.60
C LEU A 13 -13.99 10.98 21.85
N TRP A 14 -14.93 11.51 22.64
CA TRP A 14 -16.34 11.12 22.57
C TRP A 14 -16.98 11.87 21.40
N GLY A 15 -17.04 11.21 20.25
CA GLY A 15 -17.84 11.66 19.12
C GLY A 15 -19.22 11.01 19.19
N ALA A 16 -20.17 11.67 19.87
CA ALA A 16 -21.58 11.35 19.74
C ALA A 16 -22.05 11.75 18.34
N VAL A 17 -22.18 10.77 17.45
CA VAL A 17 -22.95 10.95 16.21
C VAL A 17 -24.42 10.85 16.60
N GLY A 18 -25.12 11.98 16.55
CA GLY A 18 -26.56 12.04 16.72
C GLY A 18 -27.25 11.17 15.67
N ALA A 19 -27.79 10.05 16.11
CA ALA A 19 -28.71 9.25 15.33
C ALA A 19 -30.04 10.01 15.20
N VAL A 20 -30.32 10.57 14.02
CA VAL A 20 -31.72 10.82 13.63
C VAL A 20 -32.31 9.46 13.31
N ALA A 21 -33.18 9.00 14.18
CA ALA A 21 -33.96 7.78 14.03
C ALA A 21 -34.89 7.91 12.83
N ALA A 22 -34.48 7.36 11.68
CA ALA A 22 -35.39 6.74 10.73
C ALA A 22 -35.21 5.24 10.91
N ARG A 23 -36.23 4.62 11.51
CA ARG A 23 -36.33 3.19 11.77
C ARG A 23 -36.52 2.49 10.42
N GLU A 24 -35.44 2.02 9.83
CA GLU A 24 -35.47 1.02 8.77
C GLU A 24 -34.67 -0.17 9.27
N GLU A 25 -35.37 -1.29 9.45
CA GLU A 25 -34.80 -2.53 9.97
C GLU A 25 -33.73 -3.01 8.99
N ALA A 26 -32.46 -2.74 9.30
CA ALA A 26 -31.34 -3.28 8.53
C ALA A 26 -31.29 -4.79 8.74
N VAL A 27 -31.81 -5.53 7.75
CA VAL A 27 -31.71 -6.98 7.66
C VAL A 27 -30.23 -7.37 7.58
N PRO A 28 -29.69 -8.19 8.51
CA PRO A 28 -28.25 -8.47 8.61
C PRO A 28 -27.62 -9.13 7.37
N GLY A 29 -28.42 -9.64 6.42
CA GLY A 29 -27.94 -10.35 5.22
C GLY A 29 -27.77 -9.50 3.96
N GLU A 30 -28.24 -8.24 3.94
CA GLU A 30 -28.23 -7.45 2.70
C GLU A 30 -26.87 -6.79 2.43
N GLN A 31 -26.13 -6.43 3.49
CA GLN A 31 -24.80 -5.82 3.39
C GLN A 31 -23.73 -6.81 2.91
N GLU A 32 -23.79 -8.07 3.36
CA GLU A 32 -22.92 -9.15 2.85
C GLU A 32 -23.13 -9.36 1.34
N GLY A 33 -24.38 -9.30 0.87
CA GLY A 33 -24.70 -9.45 -0.55
C GLY A 33 -24.22 -8.31 -1.43
N VAL A 34 -24.17 -7.06 -0.94
CA VAL A 34 -23.63 -5.92 -1.71
C VAL A 34 -22.10 -5.97 -1.79
N LEU A 35 -21.43 -6.31 -0.68
CA LEU A 35 -19.98 -6.43 -0.65
C LEU A 35 -19.51 -7.61 -1.53
N GLU A 36 -20.22 -8.73 -1.49
CA GLU A 36 -19.92 -9.89 -2.34
C GLU A 36 -20.19 -9.62 -3.83
N ARG A 37 -21.25 -8.86 -4.15
CA ARG A 37 -21.49 -8.36 -5.53
C ARG A 37 -20.39 -7.41 -6.00
N ALA A 38 -19.91 -6.52 -5.13
CA ALA A 38 -18.80 -5.64 -5.45
C ALA A 38 -17.49 -6.43 -5.66
N ARG A 39 -17.20 -7.41 -4.79
CA ARG A 39 -16.04 -8.31 -4.90
C ARG A 39 -16.08 -9.14 -6.18
N SER A 40 -17.23 -9.76 -6.49
CA SER A 40 -17.39 -10.58 -7.70
C SER A 40 -17.35 -9.74 -8.97
N GLY A 41 -17.94 -8.55 -8.98
CA GLY A 41 -17.83 -7.59 -10.10
C GLY A 41 -16.40 -7.10 -10.33
N LEU A 42 -15.68 -6.74 -9.26
CA LEU A 42 -14.27 -6.37 -9.34
C LEU A 42 -13.41 -7.53 -9.84
N ARG A 43 -13.67 -8.75 -9.34
CA ARG A 43 -12.98 -9.95 -9.80
C ARG A 43 -13.20 -10.20 -11.28
N ALA A 44 -14.46 -10.19 -11.74
CA ALA A 44 -14.81 -10.42 -13.13
C ALA A 44 -14.24 -9.33 -14.06
N GLY A 45 -14.32 -8.05 -13.69
CA GLY A 45 -13.72 -6.97 -14.47
C GLY A 45 -12.20 -7.07 -14.52
N THR A 46 -11.58 -7.50 -13.43
CA THR A 46 -10.14 -7.72 -13.34
C THR A 46 -9.69 -8.93 -14.16
N GLU A 47 -10.42 -10.04 -14.13
CA GLU A 47 -10.18 -11.23 -14.95
C GLU A 47 -10.39 -10.94 -16.44
N TRP A 48 -11.40 -10.15 -16.81
CA TRP A 48 -11.62 -9.69 -18.19
C TRP A 48 -10.46 -8.86 -18.71
N LEU A 49 -10.00 -7.86 -17.94
CA LEU A 49 -8.82 -7.07 -18.28
C LEU A 49 -7.56 -7.94 -18.37
N ALA A 50 -7.38 -8.85 -17.43
CA ALA A 50 -6.24 -9.75 -17.40
C ALA A 50 -6.21 -10.66 -18.62
N SER A 51 -7.34 -11.23 -19.01
CA SER A 51 -7.47 -12.08 -20.19
C SER A 51 -7.18 -11.31 -21.48
N GLY A 52 -7.66 -10.06 -21.58
CA GLY A 52 -7.38 -9.20 -22.73
C GLY A 52 -5.90 -8.86 -22.89
N ILE A 53 -5.18 -8.63 -21.78
CA ILE A 53 -3.74 -8.38 -21.78
C ILE A 53 -2.95 -9.67 -22.03
N ASP A 54 -3.38 -10.80 -21.45
CA ASP A 54 -2.76 -12.12 -21.61
C ASP A 54 -2.73 -12.58 -23.07
N GLY A 55 -3.83 -12.36 -23.80
CA GLY A 55 -3.95 -12.69 -25.22
C GLY A 55 -2.95 -11.95 -26.13
N TRP A 56 -2.26 -10.91 -25.65
CA TRP A 56 -1.16 -10.29 -26.40
C TRP A 56 0.13 -11.09 -26.35
N PHE A 57 0.26 -12.00 -25.37
CA PHE A 57 1.48 -12.76 -25.11
C PHE A 57 1.39 -14.22 -25.56
N GLY A 58 0.21 -14.72 -25.92
CA GLY A 58 -0.01 -16.06 -26.46
C GLY A 58 -1.46 -16.52 -26.39
N ASP A 59 -1.68 -17.79 -26.74
CA ASP A 59 -3.02 -18.38 -26.89
C ASP A 59 -3.48 -19.20 -25.67
N ARG A 60 -2.68 -19.33 -24.61
CA ARG A 60 -3.13 -20.03 -23.39
C ARG A 60 -4.23 -19.20 -22.73
N PRO A 61 -5.34 -19.82 -22.32
CA PRO A 61 -6.39 -19.08 -21.65
C PRO A 61 -5.94 -18.66 -20.25
N PHE A 62 -6.35 -17.47 -19.80
CA PHE A 62 -6.01 -16.96 -18.47
C PHE A 62 -6.44 -17.90 -17.33
N SER A 63 -7.48 -18.71 -17.54
CA SER A 63 -7.94 -19.74 -16.59
C SER A 63 -6.90 -20.84 -16.32
N ASP A 64 -5.91 -21.02 -17.19
CA ASP A 64 -4.84 -22.01 -17.07
C ASP A 64 -3.70 -21.51 -16.15
N GLY A 65 -4.06 -21.18 -14.91
CA GLY A 65 -3.12 -20.78 -13.87
C GLY A 65 -2.85 -19.28 -13.75
N GLY A 66 -3.58 -18.43 -14.47
CA GLY A 66 -3.50 -16.99 -14.34
C GLY A 66 -3.98 -16.52 -12.97
N LYS A 67 -3.29 -15.53 -12.39
CA LYS A 67 -3.66 -14.96 -11.10
C LYS A 67 -3.67 -13.45 -11.16
N VAL A 68 -4.71 -12.84 -10.59
CA VAL A 68 -4.72 -11.40 -10.36
C VAL A 68 -4.78 -11.13 -8.86
N SER A 69 -3.90 -10.24 -8.43
CA SER A 69 -3.90 -9.70 -7.08
C SER A 69 -3.85 -8.19 -7.16
N GLY A 70 -4.54 -7.52 -6.25
CA GLY A 70 -4.57 -6.07 -6.29
C GLY A 70 -5.17 -5.45 -5.05
N ARG A 71 -5.09 -4.12 -4.99
CA ARG A 71 -5.73 -3.31 -3.97
C ARG A 71 -6.30 -2.05 -4.60
N VAL A 72 -7.40 -1.58 -4.02
CA VAL A 72 -8.00 -0.27 -4.31
C VAL A 72 -8.13 0.46 -2.98
N ARG A 73 -7.74 1.74 -2.95
CA ARG A 73 -7.86 2.61 -1.78
C ARG A 73 -8.54 3.91 -2.20
N LEU A 74 -9.66 4.21 -1.56
CA LEU A 74 -10.32 5.49 -1.66
C LEU A 74 -10.01 6.28 -0.40
N LYS A 75 -9.52 7.51 -0.57
CA LYS A 75 -9.26 8.45 0.51
C LYS A 75 -10.12 9.68 0.30
N THR A 76 -10.70 10.17 1.40
CA THR A 76 -11.42 11.43 1.44
C THR A 76 -10.85 12.25 2.58
N LEU A 77 -10.57 13.52 2.33
CA LEU A 77 -10.05 14.47 3.29
C LEU A 77 -10.90 15.73 3.20
N TRP A 78 -11.48 16.14 4.32
CA TRP A 78 -12.16 17.42 4.41
C TRP A 78 -11.36 18.35 5.32
N ARG A 79 -11.12 19.57 4.86
CA ARG A 79 -10.53 20.63 5.67
C ARG A 79 -11.34 21.89 5.54
N GLN A 80 -11.48 22.62 6.65
CA GLN A 80 -12.26 23.86 6.69
C GLN A 80 -11.71 24.94 5.74
N ASP A 81 -10.39 24.97 5.53
CA ASP A 81 -9.68 25.94 4.68
C ASP A 81 -9.58 25.51 3.20
N GLU A 82 -9.64 24.20 2.90
CA GLU A 82 -9.40 23.68 1.55
C GLU A 82 -10.59 22.92 0.93
N GLY A 83 -11.67 22.72 1.69
CA GLY A 83 -12.84 21.95 1.27
C GLY A 83 -12.58 20.43 1.21
N PHE A 84 -13.35 19.73 0.37
CA PHE A 84 -13.25 18.29 0.18
C PHE A 84 -12.18 17.92 -0.86
N LYS A 85 -11.28 17.00 -0.50
CA LYS A 85 -10.26 16.40 -1.36
C LYS A 85 -10.47 14.90 -1.40
N GLY A 86 -10.62 14.34 -2.60
CA GLY A 86 -10.71 12.90 -2.84
C GLY A 86 -9.46 12.37 -3.52
N GLY A 87 -9.06 11.14 -3.19
CA GLY A 87 -7.97 10.42 -3.84
C GLY A 87 -8.32 8.95 -4.06
N LEU A 88 -8.15 8.47 -5.29
CA LEU A 88 -8.24 7.04 -5.62
C LEU A 88 -6.83 6.53 -5.92
N ARG A 89 -6.46 5.44 -5.27
CA ARG A 89 -5.24 4.68 -5.57
C ARG A 89 -5.60 3.25 -5.85
N PHE A 90 -4.91 2.66 -6.82
CA PHE A 90 -5.09 1.26 -7.12
C PHE A 90 -3.80 0.64 -7.62
N ARG A 91 -3.66 -0.67 -7.40
CA ARG A 91 -2.53 -1.46 -7.88
C ARG A 91 -3.05 -2.83 -8.23
N ALA A 92 -2.72 -3.31 -9.41
CA ALA A 92 -2.99 -4.66 -9.87
C ALA A 92 -1.68 -5.31 -10.30
N ARG A 93 -1.55 -6.60 -9.98
CA ARG A 93 -0.47 -7.49 -10.39
C ARG A 93 -1.11 -8.70 -11.05
N LEU A 94 -0.69 -8.95 -12.28
CA LEU A 94 -1.20 -9.99 -13.14
C LEU A 94 -0.08 -11.00 -13.38
N GLU A 95 -0.29 -12.23 -12.93
CA GLU A 95 0.53 -13.39 -13.27
C GLU A 95 -0.13 -14.06 -14.46
N LEU A 96 0.52 -13.94 -15.62
CA LEU A 96 -0.05 -14.35 -16.91
C LEU A 96 0.46 -15.73 -17.32
N PRO A 97 -0.41 -16.68 -17.73
CA PRO A 97 0.01 -18.01 -18.20
C PRO A 97 0.91 -18.01 -19.43
N ASN A 98 0.78 -17.00 -20.29
CA ASN A 98 1.58 -16.88 -21.51
C ASN A 98 2.95 -16.22 -21.28
N LEU A 99 3.18 -15.60 -20.11
CA LEU A 99 4.50 -15.10 -19.75
C LEU A 99 5.36 -16.22 -19.15
N LYS A 100 6.68 -16.10 -19.26
CA LYS A 100 7.62 -17.05 -18.64
C LYS A 100 7.30 -17.20 -17.15
N GLU A 101 7.35 -18.44 -16.67
CA GLU A 101 7.24 -18.76 -15.24
C GLU A 101 8.08 -17.77 -14.42
N ARG A 102 7.46 -17.12 -13.42
CA ARG A 102 8.02 -16.08 -12.54
C ARG A 102 8.00 -14.64 -13.08
N SER A 103 7.47 -14.40 -14.28
CA SER A 103 7.21 -13.05 -14.79
C SER A 103 5.79 -12.60 -14.42
N TYR A 104 5.60 -11.30 -14.25
CA TYR A 104 4.29 -10.72 -13.97
C TYR A 104 4.19 -9.31 -14.56
N LEU A 105 2.98 -8.92 -14.92
CA LEU A 105 2.66 -7.53 -15.24
C LEU A 105 2.15 -6.84 -13.98
N PHE A 106 2.42 -5.55 -13.87
CA PHE A 106 1.83 -4.72 -12.85
C PHE A 106 1.40 -3.38 -13.43
N VAL A 107 0.29 -2.85 -12.92
CA VAL A 107 -0.27 -1.56 -13.31
C VAL A 107 -0.92 -0.91 -12.09
N GLY A 108 -0.91 0.41 -12.03
CA GLY A 108 -1.61 1.11 -10.97
C GLY A 108 -1.47 2.61 -11.03
N GLN A 109 -2.03 3.25 -10.02
CA GLN A 109 -1.92 4.67 -9.77
C GLN A 109 -1.61 4.87 -8.29
N ASP A 110 -0.47 5.49 -8.00
CA ASP A 110 0.05 5.64 -6.65
C ASP A 110 1.04 6.81 -6.55
N ASN A 111 1.57 7.07 -5.36
CA ASN A 111 2.61 8.07 -5.15
C ASN A 111 3.89 7.71 -5.91
N GLU A 112 4.42 8.67 -6.69
CA GLU A 112 5.59 8.50 -7.55
C GLU A 112 6.83 8.02 -6.77
N ARG A 113 7.01 8.51 -5.53
CA ARG A 113 8.17 8.21 -4.70
C ARG A 113 8.02 6.85 -4.03
N GLU A 114 6.88 6.57 -3.41
CA GLU A 114 6.65 5.30 -2.69
C GLU A 114 6.77 4.09 -3.62
N LEU A 115 6.23 4.19 -4.84
CA LEU A 115 6.33 3.12 -5.84
C LEU A 115 7.79 2.82 -6.24
N VAL A 116 8.58 3.86 -6.45
CA VAL A 116 9.94 3.73 -7.00
C VAL A 116 10.94 3.34 -5.93
N THR A 117 10.86 3.99 -4.77
CA THR A 117 11.82 3.79 -3.70
C THR A 117 11.39 2.69 -2.74
N ASP A 118 10.29 1.99 -3.01
CA ASP A 118 9.65 1.01 -2.12
C ASP A 118 9.51 1.48 -0.68
N ARG A 119 9.15 2.75 -0.50
CA ARG A 119 8.85 3.24 0.85
C ARG A 119 7.52 2.62 1.28
N PRO A 120 7.43 2.01 2.47
CA PRO A 120 6.18 1.44 2.94
C PRO A 120 5.06 2.51 2.99
N GLU A 121 3.86 2.14 2.55
CA GLU A 121 2.72 3.07 2.34
C GLU A 121 2.21 3.75 3.63
N GLU A 122 2.50 3.19 4.81
CA GLU A 122 2.14 3.81 6.09
C GLU A 122 3.05 5.00 6.44
N PHE A 123 4.04 5.31 5.61
CA PHE A 123 4.88 6.51 5.71
C PHE A 123 4.40 7.68 4.86
N SER A 124 3.17 7.62 4.36
CA SER A 124 2.67 8.71 3.55
C SER A 124 2.52 9.97 4.44
N ARG A 125 2.90 11.13 3.88
CA ARG A 125 2.78 12.48 4.48
C ARG A 125 1.36 12.85 4.95
N GLU A 126 0.44 11.93 4.75
CA GLU A 126 -0.99 11.89 4.98
C GLU A 126 -1.33 11.75 6.46
N GLN A 127 -0.60 10.92 7.22
CA GLN A 127 -0.74 10.82 8.67
C GLN A 127 -0.27 12.09 9.38
N GLN A 128 0.63 12.85 8.73
CA GLN A 128 1.12 14.15 9.21
C GLN A 128 0.21 15.32 8.79
N LEU A 129 -0.94 15.06 8.14
CA LEU A 129 -1.87 16.08 7.63
C LEU A 129 -1.20 17.16 6.77
N LEU A 130 -0.04 16.85 6.15
CA LEU A 130 0.66 17.79 5.29
C LEU A 130 -0.07 17.91 3.95
N ALA A 131 -0.05 19.11 3.38
CA ALA A 131 -0.71 19.39 2.10
C ALA A 131 -0.14 18.50 0.98
N GLU A 132 -0.97 17.57 0.50
CA GLU A 132 -0.71 16.73 -0.67
C GLU A 132 -0.85 17.54 -1.96
N SER A 133 0.06 17.34 -2.91
CA SER A 133 0.02 18.00 -4.22
C SER A 133 -0.44 16.99 -5.28
N ARG A 134 -1.64 17.21 -5.83
CA ARG A 134 -2.34 16.27 -6.75
C ARG A 134 -1.50 15.71 -7.90
N ARG A 135 -0.42 16.37 -8.34
CA ARG A 135 0.42 15.91 -9.47
C ARG A 135 1.48 14.87 -9.11
N GLU A 136 2.04 14.86 -7.88
CA GLU A 136 3.03 13.85 -7.47
C GLU A 136 2.38 12.61 -6.82
N ASP A 137 1.15 12.75 -6.30
CA ASP A 137 0.48 11.74 -5.45
C ASP A 137 -0.42 10.73 -6.22
N GLN A 138 -0.63 10.95 -7.52
CA GLN A 138 -1.52 10.14 -8.37
C GLN A 138 -0.86 9.78 -9.71
N THR A 139 0.35 9.22 -9.64
CA THR A 139 1.11 8.88 -10.85
C THR A 139 0.75 7.48 -11.32
N PHE A 140 0.26 7.39 -12.56
CA PHE A 140 0.05 6.11 -13.22
C PHE A 140 1.38 5.40 -13.48
N PHE A 141 1.40 4.09 -13.33
CA PHE A 141 2.55 3.26 -13.63
C PHE A 141 2.12 1.94 -14.26
N ALA A 142 2.99 1.40 -15.08
CA ALA A 142 2.85 0.06 -15.65
C ALA A 142 4.24 -0.53 -15.88
N GLY A 143 4.37 -1.85 -15.79
CA GLY A 143 5.63 -2.50 -16.07
C GLY A 143 5.59 -4.01 -15.95
N LEU A 144 6.76 -4.58 -16.21
CA LEU A 144 7.06 -6.00 -16.14
C LEU A 144 7.95 -6.27 -14.93
N GLY A 145 7.59 -7.30 -14.18
CA GLY A 145 8.39 -7.82 -13.08
C GLY A 145 8.83 -9.25 -13.35
N TYR A 146 9.97 -9.63 -12.78
CA TYR A 146 10.54 -10.96 -12.88
C TYR A 146 11.10 -11.39 -11.52
N ALA A 147 10.56 -12.46 -10.96
CA ALA A 147 11.05 -13.04 -9.71
C ALA A 147 12.20 -14.01 -10.00
N VAL A 148 13.44 -13.51 -9.88
CA VAL A 148 14.66 -14.29 -10.14
C VAL A 148 14.80 -15.44 -9.14
N ARG A 149 14.55 -15.13 -7.87
CA ARG A 149 14.52 -16.08 -6.74
C ARG A 149 13.35 -15.72 -5.85
N GLU A 150 12.98 -16.61 -4.92
CA GLU A 150 11.89 -16.37 -3.95
C GLU A 150 12.00 -15.04 -3.19
N ARG A 151 13.22 -14.51 -3.06
CA ARG A 151 13.54 -13.29 -2.30
C ARG A 151 13.97 -12.12 -3.16
N VAL A 152 14.16 -12.31 -4.47
CA VAL A 152 14.69 -11.27 -5.37
C VAL A 152 13.73 -11.06 -6.52
N ASP A 153 13.24 -9.84 -6.64
CA ASP A 153 12.41 -9.41 -7.76
C ASP A 153 13.05 -8.25 -8.53
N LEU A 154 13.03 -8.35 -9.85
CA LEU A 154 13.45 -7.30 -10.76
C LEU A 154 12.21 -6.68 -11.38
N ARG A 155 12.18 -5.36 -11.55
CA ARG A 155 11.09 -4.65 -12.24
C ARG A 155 11.64 -3.65 -13.22
N LEU A 156 10.95 -3.53 -14.34
CA LEU A 156 11.14 -2.51 -15.35
C LEU A 156 9.79 -1.93 -15.69
N GLY A 157 9.66 -0.61 -15.68
CA GLY A 157 8.37 0.02 -15.91
C GLY A 157 8.47 1.45 -16.36
N VAL A 158 7.31 1.99 -16.73
CA VAL A 158 7.08 3.39 -17.03
C VAL A 158 6.16 3.98 -15.97
N ARG A 159 6.38 5.25 -15.64
CA ARG A 159 5.50 6.04 -14.79
C ARG A 159 5.18 7.38 -15.43
N GLY A 160 4.00 7.92 -15.13
CA GLY A 160 3.52 9.19 -15.70
C GLY A 160 3.50 9.20 -17.23
N GLY A 161 3.36 8.03 -17.87
CA GLY A 161 3.32 7.84 -19.33
C GLY A 161 4.69 7.62 -20.01
N TYR A 162 5.76 8.26 -19.55
CA TYR A 162 7.05 8.27 -20.29
C TYR A 162 8.31 8.11 -19.45
N LYS A 163 8.22 8.20 -18.11
CA LYS A 163 9.42 8.13 -17.25
C LYS A 163 9.76 6.68 -16.95
N LEU A 164 10.83 6.18 -17.56
CA LEU A 164 11.32 4.82 -17.30
C LEU A 164 11.93 4.70 -15.89
N TYR A 165 11.78 3.51 -15.32
CA TYR A 165 12.46 3.12 -14.10
C TYR A 165 12.81 1.64 -14.09
N ALA A 166 13.82 1.31 -13.30
CA ALA A 166 14.24 -0.04 -13.01
C ALA A 166 14.35 -0.25 -11.50
N GLN A 167 14.04 -1.45 -11.02
CA GLN A 167 14.21 -1.83 -9.62
C GLN A 167 14.77 -3.25 -9.51
N ALA A 168 15.61 -3.45 -8.51
CA ALA A 168 15.98 -4.75 -7.99
C ALA A 168 15.68 -4.74 -6.48
N ARG A 169 14.81 -5.63 -6.06
CA ARG A 169 14.31 -5.69 -4.68
C ARG A 169 14.62 -7.04 -4.08
N TYR A 170 15.26 -7.00 -2.92
CA TYR A 170 15.48 -8.13 -2.05
C TYR A 170 14.51 -8.06 -0.87
N ARG A 171 13.80 -9.16 -0.58
CA ARG A 171 12.91 -9.27 0.57
C ARG A 171 13.22 -10.53 1.35
N LYS A 172 13.46 -10.37 2.65
CA LYS A 172 13.68 -11.48 3.56
C LYS A 172 12.76 -11.35 4.77
N ARG A 173 12.02 -12.43 5.05
CA ARG A 173 11.14 -12.55 6.20
C ARG A 173 11.71 -13.57 7.17
N TRP A 174 11.65 -13.24 8.46
CA TRP A 174 11.99 -14.11 9.57
C TRP A 174 10.81 -14.18 10.54
N LYS A 175 10.52 -15.39 11.01
CA LYS A 175 9.70 -15.62 12.19
C LYS A 175 10.68 -15.82 13.34
N LEU A 176 10.87 -14.80 14.17
CA LEU A 176 11.84 -14.85 15.26
C LEU A 176 11.29 -15.68 16.43
N SER A 177 9.98 -15.63 16.63
CA SER A 177 9.21 -16.45 17.57
C SER A 177 7.83 -16.76 16.97
N GLU A 178 6.92 -17.36 17.75
CA GLU A 178 5.52 -17.53 17.36
C GLU A 178 4.77 -16.19 17.22
N HIS A 179 5.23 -15.16 17.96
CA HIS A 179 4.61 -13.85 18.04
C HIS A 179 5.39 -12.76 17.30
N ASP A 180 6.66 -13.01 16.98
CA ASP A 180 7.57 -12.02 16.41
C ASP A 180 7.86 -12.29 14.94
N ARG A 181 7.64 -11.26 14.11
CA ARG A 181 7.96 -11.28 12.69
C ARG A 181 8.84 -10.10 12.34
N LEU A 182 9.86 -10.36 11.54
CA LEU A 182 10.75 -9.34 11.00
C LEU A 182 10.79 -9.48 9.48
N GLU A 183 10.65 -8.36 8.78
CA GLU A 183 10.81 -8.28 7.33
C GLU A 183 11.86 -7.22 7.01
N PHE A 184 12.90 -7.65 6.29
CA PHE A 184 13.90 -6.78 5.71
C PHE A 184 13.66 -6.67 4.21
N ILE A 185 13.71 -5.44 3.72
CA ILE A 185 13.55 -5.11 2.32
C ILE A 185 14.71 -4.20 1.93
N GLU A 186 15.43 -4.57 0.88
CA GLU A 186 16.43 -3.72 0.25
C GLU A 186 16.02 -3.51 -1.21
N THR A 187 15.88 -2.26 -1.62
CA THR A 187 15.48 -1.91 -2.99
C THR A 187 16.54 -1.01 -3.62
N LEU A 188 17.27 -1.55 -4.59
CA LEU A 188 18.06 -0.77 -5.52
C LEU A 188 17.15 -0.28 -6.64
N PHE A 189 17.17 1.01 -6.93
CA PHE A 189 16.35 1.58 -7.98
C PHE A 189 17.15 2.51 -8.88
N TRP A 190 16.69 2.64 -10.12
CA TRP A 190 17.14 3.65 -11.05
C TRP A 190 15.94 4.34 -11.68
N THR A 191 15.99 5.68 -11.76
CA THR A 191 15.03 6.47 -12.53
C THR A 191 15.72 7.54 -13.35
N VAL A 192 15.00 8.04 -14.37
CA VAL A 192 15.44 9.20 -15.16
C VAL A 192 15.73 10.42 -14.26
N ARG A 193 14.89 10.66 -13.24
CA ARG A 193 14.92 11.86 -12.38
C ARG A 193 15.92 11.76 -11.22
N ASP A 194 15.85 10.68 -10.45
CA ASP A 194 16.59 10.53 -9.19
C ASP A 194 17.87 9.69 -9.36
N ARG A 195 18.13 9.19 -10.58
CA ARG A 195 19.26 8.32 -10.94
C ARG A 195 19.26 7.06 -10.06
N ILE A 196 20.45 6.52 -9.78
CA ILE A 196 20.64 5.35 -8.91
C ILE A 196 20.40 5.76 -7.45
N GLY A 197 19.67 4.93 -6.73
CA GLY A 197 19.53 5.02 -5.29
C GLY A 197 19.27 3.64 -4.67
N SER A 198 19.28 3.62 -3.34
CA SER A 198 18.85 2.48 -2.55
C SER A 198 17.87 2.92 -1.48
N THR A 199 16.92 2.05 -1.16
CA THR A 199 16.11 2.11 0.05
C THR A 199 16.26 0.83 0.84
N THR A 200 16.64 0.99 2.10
CA THR A 200 16.58 -0.07 3.11
C THR A 200 15.34 0.14 3.96
N ALA A 201 14.56 -0.91 4.15
CA ALA A 201 13.38 -0.91 5.00
C ALA A 201 13.36 -2.13 5.93
N LEU A 202 12.93 -1.89 7.16
CA LEU A 202 12.75 -2.89 8.20
C LEU A 202 11.34 -2.76 8.77
N ASN A 203 10.60 -3.85 8.77
CA ASN A 203 9.29 -3.97 9.39
C ASN A 203 9.37 -5.03 10.49
N TYR A 204 9.02 -4.66 11.71
CA TYR A 204 8.91 -5.55 12.84
C TYR A 204 7.46 -5.59 13.32
N GLU A 205 6.95 -6.78 13.57
CA GLU A 205 5.62 -7.02 14.13
C GLU A 205 5.75 -7.92 15.35
N HIS A 206 5.11 -7.53 16.44
CA HIS A 206 4.97 -8.33 17.65
C HIS A 206 3.48 -8.51 17.95
N ALA A 207 3.00 -9.75 17.90
CA ALA A 207 1.62 -10.09 18.22
C ALA A 207 1.49 -10.37 19.73
N TRP A 208 0.93 -9.43 20.49
CA TRP A 208 0.63 -9.64 21.90
C TRP A 208 -0.54 -10.63 22.10
N SER A 209 -1.47 -10.66 21.16
CA SER A 209 -2.56 -11.63 21.09
C SER A 209 -2.99 -11.84 19.64
N PRO A 210 -3.89 -12.79 19.34
CA PRO A 210 -4.44 -12.95 17.99
C PRO A 210 -5.13 -11.70 17.43
N THR A 211 -5.53 -10.77 18.30
CA THR A 211 -6.26 -9.55 17.92
C THR A 211 -5.51 -8.26 18.21
N LEU A 212 -4.32 -8.32 18.84
CA LEU A 212 -3.56 -7.13 19.22
C LEU A 212 -2.10 -7.29 18.83
N ALA A 213 -1.59 -6.35 18.03
CA ALA A 213 -0.22 -6.36 17.56
C ALA A 213 0.43 -4.97 17.62
N LEU A 214 1.72 -4.95 17.97
CA LEU A 214 2.60 -3.82 17.75
C LEU A 214 3.25 -3.97 16.37
N ARG A 215 3.34 -2.87 15.62
CA ARG A 215 4.08 -2.81 14.38
C ARG A 215 5.02 -1.62 14.40
N TRP A 216 6.29 -1.89 14.18
CA TRP A 216 7.31 -0.88 14.02
C TRP A 216 7.90 -0.96 12.62
N ARG A 217 8.05 0.18 11.97
CA ARG A 217 8.63 0.26 10.64
C ARG A 217 9.67 1.37 10.60
N THR A 218 10.70 1.16 9.82
CA THR A 218 11.74 2.16 9.57
C THR A 218 12.29 1.99 8.17
N ALA A 219 12.53 3.11 7.49
CA ALA A 219 13.07 3.12 6.13
C ALA A 219 14.08 4.25 5.96
N GLY A 220 15.16 3.96 5.25
CA GLY A 220 16.19 4.93 4.88
C GLY A 220 16.43 4.87 3.38
N THR A 221 16.39 6.02 2.70
CA THR A 221 16.67 6.13 1.27
C THR A 221 17.86 7.03 1.02
N ILE A 222 18.81 6.57 0.22
CA ILE A 222 19.94 7.34 -0.30
C ILE A 222 19.88 7.31 -1.82
N SER A 223 20.06 8.45 -2.48
CA SER A 223 20.14 8.55 -3.93
C SER A 223 21.02 9.73 -4.33
N LYS A 224 21.43 9.81 -5.61
CA LYS A 224 22.21 10.97 -6.11
C LYS A 224 21.52 12.32 -5.91
N ARG A 225 20.19 12.33 -5.76
CA ARG A 225 19.42 13.55 -5.54
C ARG A 225 19.11 13.82 -4.07
N THR A 226 19.19 12.79 -3.23
CA THR A 226 18.94 12.96 -1.80
C THR A 226 20.13 13.68 -1.19
N ASP A 227 19.88 14.76 -0.45
CA ASP A 227 20.91 15.38 0.38
C ASP A 227 21.07 14.54 1.65
N GLY A 228 22.02 13.59 1.61
CA GLY A 228 22.26 12.63 2.67
C GLY A 228 21.24 11.48 2.73
N LEU A 229 20.77 11.16 3.94
CA LEU A 229 19.84 10.06 4.21
C LEU A 229 18.42 10.58 4.44
N ALA A 230 17.50 10.22 3.56
CA ALA A 230 16.08 10.44 3.80
C ALA A 230 15.52 9.30 4.64
N TRP A 231 15.38 9.55 5.94
CA TRP A 231 14.94 8.56 6.94
C TRP A 231 13.50 8.81 7.41
N SER A 232 12.78 7.73 7.71
CA SER A 232 11.46 7.75 8.32
C SER A 232 11.26 6.53 9.23
N SER A 233 10.55 6.70 10.35
CA SER A 233 10.15 5.61 11.24
C SER A 233 8.76 5.86 11.78
N ALA A 234 7.99 4.78 11.97
CA ALA A 234 6.61 4.80 12.39
C ALA A 234 6.36 3.61 13.31
N LEU A 235 5.59 3.84 14.35
CA LEU A 235 5.23 2.84 15.34
C LEU A 235 3.71 2.87 15.53
N GLY A 236 3.07 1.71 15.51
CA GLY A 236 1.64 1.63 15.69
C GLY A 236 1.19 0.40 16.45
N VAL A 237 0.10 0.55 17.20
CA VAL A 237 -0.62 -0.54 17.84
C VAL A 237 -1.92 -0.77 17.08
N PHE A 238 -2.16 -2.03 16.73
CA PHE A 238 -3.27 -2.46 15.90
C PHE A 238 -4.12 -3.45 16.68
N LYS A 239 -5.42 -3.18 16.77
CA LYS A 239 -6.41 -4.08 17.36
C LYS A 239 -7.46 -4.47 16.32
N SER A 240 -7.56 -5.77 16.01
CA SER A 240 -8.63 -6.28 15.16
C SER A 240 -9.87 -6.64 15.97
N PHE A 241 -11.04 -6.46 15.35
CA PHE A 241 -12.35 -6.80 15.87
C PHE A 241 -13.05 -7.69 14.83
N GLY A 242 -12.81 -8.99 14.92
CA GLY A 242 -13.19 -9.93 13.86
C GLY A 242 -12.34 -9.74 12.59
N ASP A 243 -12.87 -10.17 11.46
CA ASP A 243 -12.12 -10.21 10.19
C ASP A 243 -12.17 -8.89 9.40
N GLU A 244 -13.12 -8.00 9.72
CA GLU A 244 -13.44 -6.84 8.87
C GLU A 244 -13.12 -5.48 9.49
N ARG A 245 -12.80 -5.44 10.79
CA ARG A 245 -12.61 -4.18 11.52
C ARG A 245 -11.26 -4.15 12.20
N LEU A 246 -10.55 -3.04 12.03
CA LEU A 246 -9.25 -2.80 12.63
C LEU A 246 -9.19 -1.37 13.16
N LEU A 247 -8.74 -1.23 14.40
CA LEU A 247 -8.39 0.05 15.02
C LEU A 247 -6.87 0.15 15.09
N ALA A 248 -6.33 1.28 14.66
CA ALA A 248 -4.90 1.58 14.74
C ALA A 248 -4.67 2.89 15.50
N VAL A 249 -3.62 2.90 16.32
CA VAL A 249 -3.05 4.12 16.89
C VAL A 249 -1.59 4.14 16.49
N GLU A 250 -1.16 5.21 15.82
CA GLU A 250 0.16 5.31 15.17
C GLU A 250 0.86 6.62 15.56
N ALA A 251 2.19 6.59 15.59
CA ALA A 251 3.09 7.71 15.88
C ALA A 251 4.34 7.68 14.99
#